data_AF-A0A2G3DTR5-F1
#
_entry.id   AF-A0A2G3DTR5-F1
#
_cell.length_a   1.000
_cell.length_b   1.000
_cell.length_c   1.000
_cell.angle_alpha   90.00
_cell.angle_beta   90.00
_cell.angle_gamma   90.00
#
_symmetry.space_group_name_H-M   'P 1'
#
loop_
_entity.id
_entity.type
_entity.pdbx_description
1 polymer ?
#
loop_
_entity_poly.entity_id
_entity_poly.type
_entity_poly.pdbx_seq_one_letter_code
_entity_poly.pdbx_strand_id
1 'polypeptide(L)'
;MKKGLVCIHTAKSYADFIWYYCTYGHDYEWDIVLEPTISNEEQARLYRKSELFNKIIPYDTSIWDHKYLLLIRCIWSYITGRRRKFARKVIDDVVGDYNQYERVIIYNDYQFLEAAIIMLSAEKDVIWLEDGGADYKKRGKKFCKITGKLSSDLAFFVLGRMGYTSIANSYLLKNEKNCCKFSTFPEKIEGRKFKEHKKLNDMSDTNIEEYSRLIKDAFQFDLSKIKNNKKSIILFTAPLNVFSMKPMVYIDETIRYIEKNHRDCLILVKKHPRDQVEYIWKEPERVVEVDKNVPGELILDNIKFDKEYYMFPSTILMMYGQKRNTAIFKYQGLCKEKVAGGVASYKEDFKRWFDYYQAEAEVIEI
;
A
#
# COMPACT_ATOMS: atom_id res chain seq x y z
N MET A 1 22.24 9.70 -19.72
CA MET A 1 20.85 9.63 -19.24
C MET A 1 20.82 10.03 -17.78
N LYS A 2 19.75 10.64 -17.27
CA LYS A 2 19.64 10.94 -15.82
C LYS A 2 19.34 9.63 -15.07
N LYS A 3 19.70 9.53 -13.78
CA LYS A 3 19.35 8.35 -12.98
C LYS A 3 18.22 8.63 -12.01
N GLY A 4 17.28 7.69 -11.96
CA GLY A 4 16.16 7.65 -11.02
C GLY A 4 16.26 6.45 -10.08
N LEU A 5 15.74 6.59 -8.88
CA LEU A 5 15.59 5.51 -7.90
C LEU A 5 14.12 5.37 -7.53
N VAL A 6 13.61 4.15 -7.42
CA VAL A 6 12.27 3.89 -6.86
C VAL A 6 12.35 2.86 -5.73
N CYS A 7 11.69 3.15 -4.62
CA CYS A 7 11.49 2.21 -3.52
C CYS A 7 10.12 1.54 -3.69
N ILE A 8 10.06 0.22 -3.89
CA ILE A 8 8.80 -0.51 -4.12
C ILE A 8 8.63 -1.57 -3.06
N HIS A 9 7.45 -1.58 -2.45
CA HIS A 9 7.08 -2.52 -1.39
C HIS A 9 5.81 -3.31 -1.68
N THR A 10 5.04 -3.01 -2.74
CA THR A 10 3.86 -3.80 -3.12
C THR A 10 3.64 -3.82 -4.63
N ALA A 11 2.80 -4.76 -5.08
CA ALA A 11 2.31 -4.78 -6.46
C ALA A 11 1.55 -3.50 -6.85
N LYS A 12 0.79 -2.89 -5.93
CA LYS A 12 0.14 -1.58 -6.16
C LYS A 12 1.20 -0.51 -6.43
N SER A 13 2.21 -0.44 -5.57
CA SER A 13 3.33 0.49 -5.74
C SER A 13 4.00 0.29 -7.10
N TYR A 14 4.14 -0.96 -7.56
CA TYR A 14 4.68 -1.20 -8.89
C TYR A 14 3.78 -0.71 -10.03
N ALA A 15 2.46 -0.92 -9.94
CA ALA A 15 1.52 -0.40 -10.93
C ALA A 15 1.52 1.15 -10.99
N ASP A 16 1.57 1.81 -9.84
CA ASP A 16 1.66 3.28 -9.76
C ASP A 16 3.00 3.79 -10.32
N PHE A 17 4.10 3.05 -10.13
CA PHE A 17 5.37 3.37 -10.77
C PHE A 17 5.30 3.22 -12.30
N ILE A 18 4.67 2.16 -12.83
CA ILE A 18 4.49 1.98 -14.27
C ILE A 18 3.73 3.18 -14.86
N TRP A 19 2.64 3.63 -14.19
CA TRP A 19 1.95 4.86 -14.58
C TRP A 19 2.88 6.07 -14.57
N TYR A 20 3.62 6.28 -13.48
CA TYR A 20 4.56 7.40 -13.37
C TYR A 20 5.62 7.36 -14.47
N TYR A 21 6.17 6.18 -14.76
CA TYR A 21 7.16 5.97 -15.81
C TYR A 21 6.64 6.41 -17.18
N CYS A 22 5.46 5.91 -17.56
CA CYS A 22 4.82 6.20 -18.85
C CYS A 22 4.33 7.65 -18.99
N THR A 23 4.34 8.43 -17.91
CA THR A 23 3.84 9.82 -17.90
C THR A 23 4.99 10.82 -17.73
N TYR A 24 5.99 10.52 -16.89
CA TYR A 24 7.02 11.47 -16.45
C TYR A 24 8.44 10.88 -16.40
N GLY A 25 8.61 9.58 -16.65
CA GLY A 25 9.81 8.84 -16.24
C GLY A 25 10.81 8.49 -17.36
N HIS A 26 10.49 8.70 -18.64
CA HIS A 26 11.34 8.28 -19.76
C HIS A 26 12.72 8.93 -19.82
N ASP A 27 12.90 10.12 -19.22
CA ASP A 27 14.19 10.81 -19.20
C ASP A 27 15.21 10.18 -18.22
N TYR A 28 14.80 9.14 -17.49
CA TYR A 28 15.58 8.53 -16.42
C TYR A 28 15.82 7.04 -16.66
N GLU A 29 17.04 6.61 -16.39
CA GLU A 29 17.40 5.23 -16.13
C GLU A 29 17.04 4.88 -14.67
N TRP A 30 16.24 3.85 -14.46
CA TRP A 30 15.70 3.54 -13.14
C TRP A 30 16.42 2.37 -12.47
N ASP A 31 16.79 2.57 -11.21
CA ASP A 31 17.13 1.50 -10.28
C ASP A 31 15.98 1.33 -9.27
N ILE A 32 15.81 0.11 -8.77
CA ILE A 32 14.74 -0.24 -7.82
C ILE A 32 15.31 -0.81 -6.52
N VAL A 33 14.77 -0.34 -5.40
CA VAL A 33 14.93 -0.96 -4.08
C VAL A 33 13.69 -1.80 -3.75
N LEU A 34 13.90 -3.07 -3.41
CA LEU A 34 12.85 -4.02 -3.04
C LEU A 34 12.71 -4.09 -1.53
N GLU A 35 11.61 -3.56 -1.00
CA GLU A 35 11.34 -3.60 0.43
C GLU A 35 10.63 -4.90 0.86
N PRO A 36 10.97 -5.47 2.03
CA PRO A 36 10.49 -6.79 2.41
C PRO A 36 9.05 -6.75 2.91
N THR A 37 8.11 -7.09 2.04
CA THR A 37 6.68 -7.29 2.39
C THR A 37 6.13 -8.65 1.93
N ILE A 38 6.74 -9.23 0.90
CA ILE A 38 6.50 -10.57 0.34
C ILE A 38 7.88 -11.20 0.12
N SER A 39 7.97 -12.48 -0.24
CA SER A 39 9.21 -13.09 -0.75
C SER A 39 9.89 -12.17 -1.76
N ASN A 40 11.04 -11.58 -1.38
CA ASN A 40 11.83 -10.67 -2.22
C ASN A 40 12.20 -11.33 -3.56
N GLU A 41 12.29 -12.67 -3.61
CA GLU A 41 12.61 -13.41 -4.83
C GLU A 41 11.47 -13.41 -5.85
N GLU A 42 10.21 -13.57 -5.41
CA GLU A 42 9.05 -13.59 -6.31
C GLU A 42 8.84 -12.21 -6.94
N GLN A 43 8.93 -11.15 -6.12
CA GLN A 43 8.87 -9.77 -6.60
C GLN A 43 10.05 -9.43 -7.53
N ALA A 44 11.27 -9.81 -7.17
CA ALA A 44 12.44 -9.58 -8.03
C ALA A 44 12.28 -10.26 -9.40
N ARG A 45 11.72 -11.47 -9.45
CA ARG A 45 11.44 -12.16 -10.72
C ARG A 45 10.43 -11.40 -11.57
N LEU A 46 9.37 -10.86 -10.96
CA LEU A 46 8.36 -10.06 -11.66
C LEU A 46 8.99 -8.81 -12.29
N TYR A 47 9.78 -8.07 -11.52
CA TYR A 47 10.33 -6.79 -11.96
C TYR A 47 11.45 -6.95 -13.01
N ARG A 48 12.24 -8.03 -12.95
CA ARG A 48 13.24 -8.33 -14.00
C ARG A 48 12.63 -8.49 -15.38
N LYS A 49 11.42 -9.05 -15.48
CA LYS A 49 10.75 -9.27 -16.76
C LYS A 49 10.31 -7.98 -17.45
N SER A 50 10.16 -6.89 -16.71
CA SER A 50 9.67 -5.63 -17.26
C SER A 50 10.71 -4.82 -18.01
N GLU A 51 12.00 -5.14 -17.84
CA GLU A 51 13.14 -4.41 -18.42
C GLU A 51 13.16 -2.90 -18.08
N LEU A 52 12.34 -2.44 -17.13
CA LEU A 52 12.27 -1.04 -16.68
C LEU A 52 13.46 -0.64 -15.79
N PHE A 53 14.14 -1.62 -15.20
CA PHE A 53 15.14 -1.38 -14.17
C PHE A 53 16.52 -1.87 -14.57
N ASN A 54 17.52 -1.00 -14.45
CA ASN A 54 18.92 -1.33 -14.68
C ASN A 54 19.50 -2.16 -13.53
N LYS A 55 19.16 -1.80 -12.29
CA LYS A 55 19.58 -2.51 -11.09
C LYS A 55 18.42 -2.79 -10.16
N ILE A 56 18.37 -4.01 -9.62
CA ILE A 56 17.42 -4.44 -8.60
C ILE A 56 18.17 -4.68 -7.29
N ILE A 57 17.84 -3.90 -6.28
CA ILE A 57 18.55 -3.83 -5.00
C ILE A 57 17.64 -4.41 -3.91
N PRO A 58 17.91 -5.62 -3.40
CA PRO A 58 17.16 -6.14 -2.27
C PRO A 58 17.46 -5.30 -1.03
N TYR A 59 16.42 -4.88 -0.32
CA TYR A 59 16.59 -4.16 0.93
C TYR A 59 16.72 -5.14 2.10
N ASP A 60 17.89 -5.15 2.73
CA ASP A 60 18.12 -5.92 3.94
C ASP A 60 17.75 -5.12 5.18
N THR A 61 16.73 -5.59 5.91
CA THR A 61 16.31 -4.99 7.17
C THR A 61 17.21 -5.35 8.35
N SER A 62 18.21 -6.22 8.20
CA SER A 62 19.15 -6.59 9.26
C SER A 62 19.95 -5.40 9.80
N ILE A 63 20.11 -4.35 8.98
CA ILE A 63 20.68 -3.06 9.41
C ILE A 63 19.93 -2.45 10.62
N TRP A 64 18.71 -2.93 10.88
CA TRP A 64 17.82 -2.52 11.98
C TRP A 64 17.81 -3.45 13.20
N ASP A 65 18.57 -4.54 13.19
CA ASP A 65 18.55 -5.55 14.28
C ASP A 65 19.03 -4.95 15.62
N HIS A 66 19.80 -3.86 15.58
CA HIS A 66 20.28 -3.14 16.76
C HIS A 66 19.50 -1.84 17.04
N LYS A 67 18.19 -1.95 17.27
CA LYS A 67 17.25 -0.82 17.46
C LYS A 67 17.72 0.24 18.47
N TYR A 68 18.32 -0.17 19.60
CA TYR A 68 18.84 0.77 20.60
C TYR A 68 20.08 1.53 20.13
N LEU A 69 21.01 0.84 19.46
CA LEU A 69 22.20 1.47 18.89
C LEU A 69 21.81 2.47 17.80
N LEU A 70 20.82 2.13 16.98
CA LEU A 70 20.25 3.04 15.99
C LEU A 70 19.67 4.28 16.66
N LEU A 71 18.87 4.13 17.71
CA LEU A 71 18.28 5.26 18.44
C LEU A 71 19.37 6.20 18.97
N ILE A 72 20.42 5.65 19.59
CA ILE A 72 21.58 6.42 20.08
C ILE A 72 22.25 7.17 18.92
N ARG A 73 22.50 6.51 17.78
CA ARG A 73 23.08 7.14 16.58
C ARG A 73 22.20 8.27 16.04
N CYS A 74 20.88 8.10 16.05
CA CYS A 74 19.91 9.10 15.62
C CYS A 74 19.94 10.33 16.52
N ILE A 75 19.92 10.12 17.85
CA ILE A 75 19.98 11.17 18.86
C ILE A 75 21.31 11.93 18.74
N TRP A 76 22.43 11.22 18.67
CA TRP A 76 23.75 11.82 18.52
C TRP A 76 23.86 12.67 17.24
N SER A 77 23.40 12.12 16.11
CA SER A 77 23.38 12.84 14.83
C SER A 77 22.44 14.05 14.85
N TYR A 78 21.36 13.99 15.65
CA TYR A 78 20.46 15.12 15.86
C TYR A 78 21.14 16.24 16.65
N ILE A 79 21.71 15.92 17.82
CA ILE A 79 22.36 16.88 18.71
C ILE A 79 23.58 17.53 18.05
N THR A 80 24.38 16.75 17.30
CA THR A 80 25.57 17.25 16.60
C THR A 80 25.28 17.95 15.27
N GLY A 81 24.00 18.05 14.87
CA GLY A 81 23.61 18.66 13.59
C GLY A 81 23.95 17.83 12.34
N ARG A 82 24.42 16.58 12.50
CA ARG A 82 24.91 15.71 11.42
C ARG A 82 23.82 14.83 10.77
N ARG A 83 22.55 15.15 10.97
CA ARG A 83 21.40 14.33 10.51
C ARG A 83 21.42 14.02 9.03
N ARG A 84 21.68 15.01 8.18
CA ARG A 84 21.73 14.82 6.72
C ARG A 84 22.87 13.88 6.32
N LYS A 85 24.03 14.01 6.95
CA LYS A 85 25.16 13.08 6.72
C LYS A 85 24.80 11.66 7.14
N PHE A 86 24.09 11.50 8.27
CA PHE A 86 23.61 10.20 8.72
C PHE A 86 22.56 9.61 7.77
N ALA A 87 21.55 10.39 7.36
CA ALA A 87 20.53 9.97 6.40
C ALA A 87 21.16 9.54 5.06
N ARG A 88 22.13 10.30 4.57
CA ARG A 88 22.87 9.97 3.35
C ARG A 88 23.59 8.64 3.49
N LYS A 89 24.32 8.44 4.59
CA LYS A 89 24.99 7.16 4.87
C LYS A 89 24.00 5.99 4.87
N VAL A 90 22.84 6.14 5.50
CA VAL A 90 21.81 5.09 5.53
C VAL A 90 21.36 4.69 4.12
N ILE A 91 21.23 5.66 3.22
CA ILE A 91 20.84 5.40 1.84
C ILE A 91 22.01 4.80 1.06
N ASP A 92 23.22 5.35 1.19
CA ASP A 92 24.45 4.84 0.56
C ASP A 92 24.75 3.40 0.97
N ASP A 93 24.49 3.02 2.23
CA ASP A 93 24.64 1.64 2.72
C ASP A 93 23.70 0.66 1.96
N VAL A 94 22.64 1.15 1.32
CA VAL A 94 21.71 0.35 0.49
C VAL A 94 22.05 0.44 -1.00
N VAL A 95 22.24 1.66 -1.53
CA VAL A 95 22.33 1.90 -2.98
C VAL A 95 23.75 2.13 -3.49
N GLY A 96 24.74 2.19 -2.59
CA GLY A 96 26.16 2.43 -2.87
C GLY A 96 26.52 3.91 -2.94
N ASP A 97 25.94 4.64 -3.90
CA ASP A 97 26.12 6.08 -4.04
C ASP A 97 24.79 6.75 -4.34
N TYR A 98 24.22 7.45 -3.36
CA TYR A 98 22.96 8.16 -3.51
C TYR A 98 23.08 9.42 -4.37
N ASN A 99 24.29 9.97 -4.55
CA ASN A 99 24.45 11.21 -5.32
C ASN A 99 24.10 11.03 -6.79
N GLN A 100 24.28 9.83 -7.35
CA GLN A 100 24.02 9.55 -8.75
C GLN A 100 22.54 9.73 -9.13
N TYR A 101 21.61 9.56 -8.19
CA TYR A 101 20.17 9.65 -8.47
C TYR A 101 19.69 11.08 -8.37
N GLU A 102 19.15 11.65 -9.44
CA GLU A 102 18.58 13.00 -9.44
C GLU A 102 17.14 13.00 -8.91
N ARG A 103 16.38 11.95 -9.24
CA ARG A 103 14.98 11.77 -8.89
C ARG A 103 14.79 10.50 -8.08
N VAL A 104 13.97 10.58 -7.04
CA VAL A 104 13.69 9.45 -6.15
C VAL A 104 12.19 9.35 -5.91
N ILE A 105 11.65 8.15 -6.09
CA ILE A 105 10.23 7.84 -5.88
C ILE A 105 10.08 6.98 -4.63
N ILE A 106 9.22 7.43 -3.71
CA ILE A 106 8.88 6.75 -2.46
C ILE A 106 7.37 6.66 -2.29
N TYR A 107 6.90 5.76 -1.42
CA TYR A 107 5.47 5.57 -1.15
C TYR A 107 5.10 5.88 0.30
N ASN A 108 5.99 5.57 1.23
CA ASN A 108 5.70 5.69 2.64
C ASN A 108 6.78 6.50 3.37
N ASP A 109 6.53 6.79 4.65
CA ASP A 109 7.49 7.44 5.54
C ASP A 109 7.54 6.85 6.94
N TYR A 110 6.87 5.71 7.12
CA TYR A 110 6.99 4.93 8.34
C TYR A 110 8.26 4.06 8.32
N GLN A 111 8.78 3.74 7.14
CA GLN A 111 10.08 3.09 6.99
C GLN A 111 11.21 4.10 7.06
N PHE A 112 12.37 3.62 7.52
CA PHE A 112 13.48 4.48 7.86
C PHE A 112 14.25 4.96 6.62
N LEU A 113 14.35 4.12 5.58
CA LEU A 113 15.03 4.47 4.33
C LEU A 113 14.35 5.66 3.63
N GLU A 114 13.03 5.60 3.49
CA GLU A 114 12.24 6.62 2.81
C GLU A 114 12.13 7.89 3.66
N ALA A 115 12.07 7.76 4.99
CA ALA A 115 12.21 8.91 5.87
C ALA A 115 13.60 9.57 5.77
N ALA A 116 14.67 8.80 5.55
CA ALA A 116 16.01 9.34 5.26
C ALA A 116 16.04 10.04 3.89
N ILE A 117 15.37 9.49 2.87
CA ILE A 117 15.19 10.15 1.55
C ILE A 117 14.44 11.48 1.71
N ILE A 118 13.33 11.48 2.45
CA ILE A 118 12.57 12.70 2.77
C ILE A 118 13.45 13.70 3.53
N MET A 119 14.32 13.24 4.42
CA MET A 119 15.25 14.12 5.12
C MET A 119 16.18 14.88 4.17
N LEU A 120 16.53 14.28 3.02
CA LEU A 120 17.38 14.85 1.98
C LEU A 120 16.58 15.47 0.81
N SER A 121 15.26 15.62 0.92
CA SER A 121 14.40 16.14 -0.15
C SER A 121 14.68 17.58 -0.58
N ALA A 122 15.47 18.33 0.17
CA ALA A 122 15.93 19.65 -0.26
C ALA A 122 17.08 19.58 -1.28
N GLU A 123 17.71 18.41 -1.43
CA GLU A 123 18.89 18.18 -2.27
C GLU A 123 18.58 17.32 -3.50
N LYS A 124 17.38 16.72 -3.55
CA LYS A 124 16.94 15.74 -4.56
C LYS A 124 15.49 15.98 -4.96
N ASP A 125 15.13 15.63 -6.19
CA ASP A 125 13.75 15.67 -6.63
C ASP A 125 13.00 14.44 -6.10
N VAL A 126 12.30 14.60 -4.98
CA VAL A 126 11.61 13.50 -4.30
C VAL A 126 10.12 13.51 -4.67
N ILE A 127 9.72 12.47 -5.38
CA ILE A 127 8.33 12.17 -5.71
C ILE A 127 7.79 11.20 -4.66
N TRP A 128 6.64 11.52 -4.11
CA TRP A 128 5.98 10.69 -3.12
C TRP A 128 4.64 10.22 -3.69
N LEU A 129 4.53 8.95 -4.03
CA LEU A 129 3.29 8.34 -4.52
C LEU A 129 2.44 7.84 -3.34
N GLU A 130 1.16 7.57 -3.55
CA GLU A 130 0.25 7.12 -2.49
C GLU A 130 0.52 5.67 -2.10
N ASP A 131 0.72 5.41 -0.82
CA ASP A 131 0.76 4.05 -0.28
C ASP A 131 -0.67 3.53 -0.08
N GLY A 132 -1.53 4.34 0.56
CA GLY A 132 -2.95 4.03 0.70
C GLY A 132 -3.66 4.93 1.70
N GLY A 133 -4.68 4.39 2.38
CA GLY A 133 -5.56 5.15 3.27
C GLY A 133 -4.82 5.91 4.39
N ALA A 134 -3.64 5.46 4.80
CA ALA A 134 -2.86 6.11 5.84
C ALA A 134 -2.25 7.46 5.42
N ASP A 135 -2.14 7.75 4.12
CA ASP A 135 -1.70 9.06 3.62
C ASP A 135 -2.65 10.19 4.00
N TYR A 136 -3.95 9.88 4.09
CA TYR A 136 -5.03 10.82 4.42
C TYR A 136 -5.21 11.01 5.93
N LYS A 137 -4.47 10.25 6.76
CA LYS A 137 -4.63 10.27 8.20
C LYS A 137 -4.09 11.59 8.73
N LYS A 138 -4.90 12.30 9.52
CA LYS A 138 -4.45 13.49 10.22
C LYS A 138 -3.30 13.15 11.17
N ARG A 139 -2.15 13.81 10.95
CA ARG A 139 -0.92 13.54 11.70
C ARG A 139 -0.71 14.54 12.83
N GLY A 140 -0.27 14.03 13.98
CA GLY A 140 -0.12 14.80 15.20
C GLY A 140 1.28 15.39 15.38
N LYS A 141 1.35 16.49 16.13
CA LYS A 141 2.61 17.01 16.71
C LYS A 141 2.85 16.53 18.14
N LYS A 142 1.79 16.00 18.78
CA LYS A 142 1.78 15.57 20.18
C LYS A 142 2.09 14.08 20.28
N PHE A 143 2.57 13.67 21.45
CA PHE A 143 2.74 12.27 21.79
C PHE A 143 1.41 11.51 21.63
N CYS A 144 1.48 10.29 21.12
CA CYS A 144 0.33 9.39 20.98
C CYS A 144 0.78 7.97 21.33
N LYS A 145 -0.11 7.20 21.95
CA LYS A 145 0.13 5.77 22.21
C LYS A 145 -0.10 4.99 20.91
N ILE A 146 0.93 4.30 20.43
CA ILE A 146 0.90 3.54 19.18
C ILE A 146 0.83 2.04 19.49
N THR A 147 1.73 1.58 20.36
CA THR A 147 1.88 0.17 20.75
C THR A 147 1.28 -0.13 22.12
N GLY A 148 0.97 0.90 22.89
CA GLY A 148 0.56 0.78 24.30
C GLY A 148 1.74 0.60 25.26
N LYS A 149 2.97 0.39 24.76
CA LYS A 149 4.19 0.34 25.57
C LYS A 149 4.85 1.70 25.62
N LEU A 150 4.86 2.34 26.79
CA LEU A 150 5.36 3.72 26.96
C LEU A 150 6.78 3.93 26.42
N SER A 151 7.71 2.99 26.69
CA SER A 151 9.10 3.10 26.21
C SER A 151 9.22 3.07 24.69
N SER A 152 8.44 2.20 24.03
CA SER A 152 8.41 2.09 22.56
C SER A 152 7.74 3.31 21.94
N ASP A 153 6.59 3.72 22.48
CA ASP A 153 5.86 4.89 22.00
C ASP A 153 6.68 6.18 22.17
N LEU A 154 7.45 6.30 23.26
CA LEU A 154 8.34 7.43 23.49
C LEU A 154 9.51 7.44 22.49
N ALA A 155 10.13 6.28 22.23
CA ALA A 155 11.18 6.17 21.22
C ALA A 155 10.65 6.57 19.83
N PHE A 156 9.46 6.11 19.46
CA PHE A 156 8.81 6.45 18.20
C PHE A 156 8.48 7.94 18.10
N PHE A 157 7.96 8.52 19.17
CA PHE A 157 7.74 9.95 19.26
C PHE A 157 9.03 10.72 19.04
N VAL A 158 10.11 10.38 19.77
CA VAL A 158 11.41 11.06 19.66
C VAL A 158 11.96 10.94 18.23
N LEU A 159 11.94 9.75 17.62
CA LEU A 159 12.38 9.54 16.23
C LEU A 159 11.56 10.38 15.24
N GLY A 160 10.24 10.43 15.38
CA GLY A 160 9.37 11.25 14.55
C GLY A 160 9.61 12.75 14.71
N ARG A 161 9.85 13.23 15.94
CA ARG A 161 10.21 14.63 16.20
C ARG A 161 11.57 14.99 15.61
N MET A 162 12.51 14.04 15.57
CA MET A 162 13.82 14.20 14.94
C MET A 162 13.76 14.12 13.41
N GLY A 163 12.68 13.57 12.86
CA GLY A 163 12.42 13.45 11.42
C GLY A 163 12.96 12.16 10.78
N TYR A 164 13.19 11.10 11.56
CA TYR A 164 13.77 9.85 11.07
C TYR A 164 12.74 8.79 10.66
N THR A 165 11.47 8.92 11.06
CA THR A 165 10.37 8.02 10.65
C THR A 165 9.03 8.54 11.19
N SER A 166 7.93 8.27 10.48
CA SER A 166 6.55 8.48 10.92
C SER A 166 5.87 7.13 11.22
N ILE A 167 6.27 6.49 12.31
CA ILE A 167 5.73 5.17 12.69
C ILE A 167 4.21 5.22 12.84
N ALA A 168 3.53 4.23 12.24
CA ALA A 168 2.07 4.14 12.16
C ALA A 168 1.40 5.39 11.56
N ASN A 169 2.13 6.13 10.71
CA ASN A 169 1.68 7.37 10.06
C ASN A 169 1.24 8.42 11.09
N SER A 170 1.94 8.50 12.23
CA SER A 170 1.49 9.27 13.39
C SER A 170 2.01 10.70 13.40
N TYR A 171 3.15 10.97 12.75
CA TYR A 171 3.89 12.23 12.91
C TYR A 171 4.16 12.93 11.58
N LEU A 172 4.22 14.25 11.62
CA LEU A 172 4.61 15.07 10.46
C LEU A 172 6.13 15.13 10.33
N LEU A 173 6.66 14.86 9.14
CA LEU A 173 8.08 15.03 8.83
C LEU A 173 8.33 16.41 8.24
N LYS A 174 9.23 17.19 8.84
CA LYS A 174 9.45 18.61 8.48
C LYS A 174 9.83 18.83 7.01
N ASN A 175 10.53 17.86 6.40
CA ASN A 175 11.05 17.97 5.05
C ASN A 175 10.08 17.46 3.97
N GLU A 176 8.87 17.02 4.33
CA GLU A 176 7.83 16.67 3.34
C GLU A 176 7.49 17.86 2.42
N LYS A 177 7.72 19.10 2.90
CA LYS A 177 7.53 20.35 2.14
C LYS A 177 8.38 20.53 0.91
N ASN A 178 9.42 19.71 0.73
CA ASN A 178 10.21 19.75 -0.50
C ASN A 178 9.85 18.60 -1.46
N CYS A 179 8.94 17.70 -1.08
CA CYS A 179 8.53 16.58 -1.91
C CYS A 179 7.30 16.95 -2.76
N CYS A 180 7.15 16.33 -3.94
CA CYS A 180 5.94 16.36 -4.75
C CYS A 180 5.06 15.15 -4.41
N LYS A 181 3.85 15.37 -3.86
CA LYS A 181 2.93 14.29 -3.51
C LYS A 181 1.99 14.00 -4.67
N PHE A 182 1.86 12.74 -5.05
CA PHE A 182 0.76 12.24 -5.86
C PHE A 182 -0.19 11.45 -4.98
N SER A 183 -1.48 11.71 -5.14
CA SER A 183 -2.53 11.01 -4.41
C SER A 183 -3.81 10.94 -5.22
N THR A 184 -4.62 9.92 -4.94
CA THR A 184 -5.90 9.73 -5.59
C THR A 184 -6.86 10.87 -5.25
N PHE A 185 -6.83 11.44 -4.04
CA PHE A 185 -7.70 12.55 -3.62
C PHE A 185 -6.87 13.67 -2.98
N PRO A 186 -6.11 14.46 -3.76
CA PRO A 186 -5.23 15.50 -3.22
C PRO A 186 -5.91 16.45 -2.24
N GLU A 187 -7.17 16.77 -2.50
CA GLU A 187 -8.01 17.64 -1.67
C GLU A 187 -8.33 17.07 -0.28
N LYS A 188 -8.23 15.75 -0.07
CA LYS A 188 -8.49 15.08 1.21
C LYS A 188 -7.25 15.00 2.11
N ILE A 189 -6.07 15.40 1.64
CA ILE A 189 -4.85 15.36 2.47
C ILE A 189 -4.83 16.54 3.45
N GLU A 190 -5.09 16.25 4.72
CA GLU A 190 -5.15 17.28 5.76
C GLU A 190 -3.81 17.57 6.45
N GLY A 191 -3.47 18.86 6.59
CA GLY A 191 -2.43 19.32 7.51
C GLY A 191 -0.98 19.02 7.12
N ARG A 192 -0.76 18.40 5.96
CA ARG A 192 0.55 18.14 5.37
C ARG A 192 0.90 19.21 4.36
N LYS A 193 2.15 19.68 4.38
CA LYS A 193 2.60 20.74 3.48
C LYS A 193 3.64 20.14 2.55
N PHE A 194 3.24 19.77 1.34
CA PHE A 194 4.14 19.35 0.27
C PHE A 194 4.50 20.53 -0.64
N LYS A 195 5.55 20.37 -1.47
CA LYS A 195 5.91 21.35 -2.48
C LYS A 195 4.79 21.51 -3.51
N GLU A 196 4.30 20.36 -3.98
CA GLU A 196 3.23 20.22 -4.96
C GLU A 196 2.36 19.03 -4.58
N HIS A 197 1.07 19.11 -4.91
CA HIS A 197 0.11 18.00 -4.81
C HIS A 197 -0.48 17.77 -6.19
N LYS A 198 -0.40 16.54 -6.67
CA LYS A 198 -0.88 16.12 -7.99
C LYS A 198 -1.83 14.94 -7.87
N LYS A 199 -2.73 14.82 -8.85
CA LYS A 199 -3.60 13.66 -8.97
C LYS A 199 -2.78 12.44 -9.38
N LEU A 200 -2.85 11.38 -8.59
CA LEU A 200 -2.28 10.07 -8.94
C LEU A 200 -3.14 9.41 -10.02
N ASN A 201 -2.49 8.70 -10.94
CA ASN A 201 -3.14 7.96 -12.03
C ASN A 201 -4.03 8.84 -12.91
N ASP A 202 -3.62 10.11 -13.09
CA ASP A 202 -4.16 10.97 -14.14
C ASP A 202 -3.56 10.53 -15.48
N MET A 203 -4.42 10.01 -16.36
CA MET A 203 -4.02 9.41 -17.63
C MET A 203 -3.92 10.42 -18.78
N SER A 204 -4.16 11.71 -18.52
CA SER A 204 -4.23 12.77 -19.54
C SER A 204 -2.97 12.87 -20.41
N ASP A 205 -1.79 12.73 -19.79
CA ASP A 205 -0.48 12.82 -20.46
C ASP A 205 0.25 11.47 -20.55
N THR A 206 -0.42 10.37 -20.19
CA THR A 206 0.22 9.04 -20.12
C THR A 206 0.29 8.40 -21.51
N ASN A 207 1.43 7.80 -21.86
CA ASN A 207 1.51 6.90 -23.02
C ASN A 207 0.68 5.62 -22.77
N ILE A 208 -0.58 5.63 -23.23
CA ILE A 208 -1.56 4.57 -22.95
C ILE A 208 -1.15 3.22 -23.54
N GLU A 209 -0.58 3.20 -24.74
CA GLU A 209 -0.16 1.96 -25.41
C GLU A 209 0.94 1.25 -24.62
N GLU A 210 1.96 2.02 -24.20
CA GLU A 210 3.05 1.50 -23.41
C GLU A 210 2.63 1.11 -22.00
N TYR A 211 1.82 1.95 -21.34
CA TYR A 211 1.26 1.64 -20.04
C TYR A 211 0.49 0.32 -20.07
N SER A 212 -0.40 0.15 -21.06
CA SER A 212 -1.20 -1.07 -21.21
C SER A 212 -0.33 -2.30 -21.45
N ARG A 213 0.73 -2.17 -22.25
CA ARG A 213 1.71 -3.23 -22.48
C ARG A 213 2.44 -3.60 -21.20
N LEU A 214 3.03 -2.64 -20.49
CA LEU A 214 3.80 -2.88 -19.27
C LEU A 214 2.94 -3.48 -18.15
N ILE A 215 1.71 -2.99 -17.96
CA ILE A 215 0.77 -3.57 -16.99
C ILE A 215 0.44 -5.02 -17.35
N LYS A 216 0.17 -5.31 -18.62
CA LYS A 216 -0.11 -6.67 -19.09
C LYS A 216 1.08 -7.59 -18.87
N ASP A 217 2.29 -7.15 -19.20
CA ASP A 217 3.53 -7.93 -19.04
C ASP A 217 3.84 -8.18 -17.55
N ALA A 218 3.65 -7.15 -16.71
CA ALA A 218 3.91 -7.19 -15.27
C ALA A 218 2.97 -8.15 -14.54
N PHE A 219 1.66 -8.04 -14.77
CA PHE A 219 0.67 -8.75 -13.96
C PHE A 219 0.08 -9.97 -14.66
N GLN A 220 0.40 -10.20 -15.95
CA GLN A 220 -0.08 -11.31 -16.77
C GLN A 220 -1.60 -11.54 -16.64
N PHE A 221 -2.32 -10.44 -16.49
CA PHE A 221 -3.72 -10.46 -16.10
C PHE A 221 -4.63 -10.60 -17.32
N ASP A 222 -5.20 -11.79 -17.51
CA ASP A 222 -6.12 -12.09 -18.61
C ASP A 222 -7.58 -11.92 -18.18
N LEU A 223 -8.20 -10.83 -18.67
CA LEU A 223 -9.60 -10.50 -18.43
C LEU A 223 -10.58 -11.07 -19.47
N SER A 224 -10.07 -11.77 -20.49
CA SER A 224 -10.90 -12.28 -21.58
C SER A 224 -12.03 -13.22 -21.09
N LYS A 225 -11.77 -13.99 -20.03
CA LYS A 225 -12.76 -14.87 -19.39
C LYS A 225 -13.93 -14.12 -18.74
N ILE A 226 -13.73 -12.85 -18.37
CA ILE A 226 -14.71 -12.05 -17.62
C ILE A 226 -15.54 -11.17 -18.57
N LYS A 227 -14.92 -10.66 -19.65
CA LYS A 227 -15.57 -9.79 -20.64
C LYS A 227 -16.74 -10.46 -21.39
N ASN A 228 -16.82 -11.80 -21.38
CA ASN A 228 -17.82 -12.56 -22.13
C ASN A 228 -19.07 -12.97 -21.31
N ASN A 229 -19.15 -12.66 -20.01
CA ASN A 229 -20.29 -13.06 -19.16
C ASN A 229 -21.24 -11.91 -18.86
N LYS A 230 -22.56 -12.18 -18.96
CA LYS A 230 -23.62 -11.16 -18.77
C LYS A 230 -23.90 -10.78 -17.31
N LYS A 231 -23.43 -11.56 -16.33
CA LYS A 231 -23.50 -11.22 -14.90
C LYS A 231 -22.26 -11.69 -14.15
N SER A 232 -21.60 -10.78 -13.43
CA SER A 232 -20.42 -11.10 -12.63
C SER A 232 -20.35 -10.26 -11.36
N ILE A 233 -19.84 -10.87 -10.29
CA ILE A 233 -19.51 -10.20 -9.05
C ILE A 233 -18.03 -10.37 -8.72
N ILE A 234 -17.52 -9.52 -7.85
CA ILE A 234 -16.17 -9.66 -7.30
C ILE A 234 -16.21 -9.66 -5.78
N LEU A 235 -15.45 -10.56 -5.17
CA LEU A 235 -15.20 -10.63 -3.74
C LEU A 235 -13.74 -10.23 -3.46
N PHE A 236 -13.54 -9.10 -2.80
CA PHE A 236 -12.26 -8.71 -2.22
C PHE A 236 -12.13 -9.31 -0.82
N THR A 237 -11.15 -10.19 -0.65
CA THR A 237 -10.93 -10.87 0.63
C THR A 237 -10.11 -10.03 1.59
N ALA A 238 -10.08 -10.46 2.86
CA ALA A 238 -9.25 -9.85 3.90
C ALA A 238 -8.51 -10.94 4.69
N PRO A 239 -7.30 -10.67 5.22
CA PRO A 239 -6.57 -11.64 6.04
C PRO A 239 -7.23 -11.75 7.43
N LEU A 240 -8.34 -12.50 7.53
CA LEU A 240 -9.18 -12.54 8.73
C LEU A 240 -8.50 -13.17 9.96
N ASN A 241 -7.36 -13.85 9.76
CA ASN A 241 -6.51 -14.36 10.84
C ASN A 241 -5.95 -13.25 11.75
N VAL A 242 -5.96 -11.99 11.31
CA VAL A 242 -5.59 -10.84 12.16
C VAL A 242 -6.67 -10.49 13.19
N PHE A 243 -7.92 -10.87 12.96
CA PHE A 243 -9.07 -10.54 13.81
C PHE A 243 -9.59 -11.73 14.61
N SER A 244 -9.34 -12.95 14.15
CA SER A 244 -9.83 -14.16 14.80
C SER A 244 -8.89 -15.36 14.67
N MET A 245 -8.91 -16.19 15.71
CA MET A 245 -8.28 -17.51 15.73
C MET A 245 -9.08 -18.56 14.92
N LYS A 246 -10.29 -18.24 14.46
CA LYS A 246 -11.16 -19.11 13.66
C LYS A 246 -11.60 -18.42 12.36
N PRO A 247 -10.65 -18.02 11.47
CA PRO A 247 -10.97 -17.29 10.24
C PRO A 247 -11.93 -18.06 9.31
N MET A 248 -11.89 -19.40 9.32
CA MET A 248 -12.75 -20.24 8.47
C MET A 248 -14.24 -20.04 8.73
N VAL A 249 -14.67 -19.77 9.97
CA VAL A 249 -16.09 -19.55 10.27
C VAL A 249 -16.65 -18.37 9.47
N TYR A 250 -15.88 -17.28 9.41
CA TYR A 250 -16.27 -16.07 8.66
C TYR A 250 -16.25 -16.30 7.15
N ILE A 251 -15.25 -17.05 6.67
CA ILE A 251 -15.10 -17.39 5.25
C ILE A 251 -16.28 -18.25 4.80
N ASP A 252 -16.62 -19.30 5.56
CA ASP A 252 -17.72 -20.21 5.23
C ASP A 252 -19.06 -19.47 5.17
N GLU A 253 -19.36 -18.59 6.13
CA GLU A 253 -20.60 -17.80 6.08
C GLU A 253 -20.62 -16.81 4.90
N THR A 254 -19.46 -16.22 4.59
CA THR A 254 -19.33 -15.34 3.41
C THR A 254 -19.61 -16.10 2.12
N ILE A 255 -18.98 -17.27 1.94
CA ILE A 255 -19.18 -18.14 0.78
C ILE A 255 -20.65 -18.56 0.69
N ARG A 256 -21.24 -19.04 1.80
CA ARG A 256 -22.66 -19.43 1.83
C ARG A 256 -23.59 -18.27 1.44
N TYR A 257 -23.32 -17.06 1.91
CA TYR A 257 -24.10 -15.88 1.54
C TYR A 257 -23.99 -15.62 0.03
N ILE A 258 -22.78 -15.63 -0.53
CA ILE A 258 -22.56 -15.39 -1.96
C ILE A 258 -23.25 -16.47 -2.81
N GLU A 259 -23.04 -17.74 -2.50
CA GLU A 259 -23.66 -18.87 -3.22
C GLU A 259 -25.19 -18.81 -3.18
N LYS A 260 -25.77 -18.41 -2.04
CA LYS A 260 -27.22 -18.31 -1.89
C LYS A 260 -27.82 -17.21 -2.76
N ASN A 261 -27.14 -16.06 -2.86
CA ASN A 261 -27.69 -14.86 -3.51
C ASN A 261 -27.24 -14.68 -4.97
N HIS A 262 -26.20 -15.39 -5.42
CA HIS A 262 -25.58 -15.24 -6.75
C HIS A 262 -25.35 -16.59 -7.45
N ARG A 263 -26.43 -17.38 -7.60
CA ARG A 263 -26.37 -18.72 -8.20
C ARG A 263 -25.97 -18.72 -9.68
N ASP A 264 -26.39 -17.69 -10.43
CA ASP A 264 -26.19 -17.63 -11.89
C ASP A 264 -25.10 -16.63 -12.30
N CYS A 265 -24.25 -16.21 -11.36
CA CYS A 265 -23.19 -15.23 -11.60
C CYS A 265 -21.81 -15.92 -11.68
N LEU A 266 -20.94 -15.37 -12.52
CA LEU A 266 -19.50 -15.61 -12.40
C LEU A 266 -18.98 -14.88 -11.15
N ILE A 267 -18.19 -15.57 -10.32
CA ILE A 267 -17.64 -15.04 -9.08
C ILE A 267 -16.14 -14.87 -9.24
N LEU A 268 -15.66 -13.63 -9.16
CA LEU A 268 -14.23 -13.37 -9.08
C LEU A 268 -13.84 -13.27 -7.61
N VAL A 269 -12.78 -13.97 -7.22
CA VAL A 269 -12.24 -13.88 -5.87
C VAL A 269 -10.88 -13.23 -5.94
N LYS A 270 -10.80 -12.00 -5.46
CA LYS A 270 -9.55 -11.25 -5.37
C LYS A 270 -8.99 -11.35 -3.95
N LYS A 271 -7.99 -12.23 -3.79
CA LYS A 271 -7.31 -12.39 -2.50
C LYS A 271 -6.46 -11.16 -2.15
N HIS A 272 -6.52 -10.76 -0.89
CA HIS A 272 -5.55 -9.83 -0.31
C HIS A 272 -4.15 -10.48 -0.33
N PRO A 273 -3.03 -9.75 -0.60
CA PRO A 273 -1.69 -10.35 -0.70
C PRO A 273 -1.25 -11.20 0.50
N ARG A 274 -1.70 -10.81 1.70
CA ARG A 274 -1.46 -11.51 2.97
C ARG A 274 -2.48 -12.59 3.32
N ASP A 275 -3.56 -12.73 2.57
CA ASP A 275 -4.54 -13.80 2.77
C ASP A 275 -3.99 -15.11 2.17
N GLN A 276 -3.69 -16.07 3.04
CA GLN A 276 -3.17 -17.38 2.65
C GLN A 276 -4.25 -18.47 2.72
N VAL A 277 -5.51 -18.10 2.98
CA VAL A 277 -6.58 -19.08 3.15
C VAL A 277 -7.11 -19.54 1.80
N GLU A 278 -7.47 -20.82 1.74
CA GLU A 278 -8.16 -21.43 0.61
C GLU A 278 -9.67 -21.26 0.76
N TYR A 279 -10.35 -20.86 -0.32
CA TYR A 279 -11.79 -20.61 -0.34
C TYR A 279 -12.46 -21.78 -1.05
N ILE A 280 -13.21 -22.58 -0.31
CA ILE A 280 -13.81 -23.82 -0.82
C ILE A 280 -15.25 -23.51 -1.25
N TRP A 281 -15.49 -23.52 -2.55
CA TRP A 281 -16.79 -23.27 -3.18
C TRP A 281 -17.47 -24.58 -3.58
N LYS A 282 -18.81 -24.64 -3.51
CA LYS A 282 -19.58 -25.82 -3.95
C LYS A 282 -19.56 -26.01 -5.46
N GLU A 283 -19.55 -24.90 -6.20
CA GLU A 283 -19.57 -24.84 -7.67
C GLU A 283 -18.32 -24.10 -8.17
N PRO A 284 -17.13 -24.73 -8.06
CA PRO A 284 -15.84 -24.08 -8.36
C PRO A 284 -15.70 -23.63 -9.81
N GLU A 285 -16.45 -24.22 -10.75
CA GLU A 285 -16.47 -23.85 -12.17
C GLU A 285 -16.99 -22.42 -12.43
N ARG A 286 -17.75 -21.85 -11.49
CA ARG A 286 -18.22 -20.46 -11.55
C ARG A 286 -17.26 -19.47 -10.91
N VAL A 287 -16.15 -19.95 -10.36
CA VAL A 287 -15.22 -19.15 -9.57
C VAL A 287 -13.92 -18.95 -10.31
N VAL A 288 -13.51 -17.68 -10.43
CA VAL A 288 -12.21 -17.29 -10.97
C VAL A 288 -11.41 -16.66 -9.84
N GLU A 289 -10.42 -17.39 -9.33
CA GLU A 289 -9.46 -16.81 -8.41
C GLU A 289 -8.51 -15.88 -9.18
N VAL A 290 -8.36 -14.65 -8.70
CA VAL A 290 -7.41 -13.69 -9.24
C VAL A 290 -6.13 -13.75 -8.41
N ASP A 291 -4.99 -13.78 -9.10
CA ASP A 291 -3.68 -13.78 -8.47
C ASP A 291 -3.57 -12.64 -7.43
N LYS A 292 -3.06 -12.97 -6.25
CA LYS A 292 -2.91 -12.06 -5.11
C LYS A 292 -2.02 -10.85 -5.45
N ASN A 293 -1.11 -11.00 -6.41
CA ASN A 293 -0.18 -9.98 -6.88
C ASN A 293 -0.79 -9.00 -7.89
N VAL A 294 -2.02 -9.22 -8.39
CA VAL A 294 -2.72 -8.20 -9.19
C VAL A 294 -3.27 -7.12 -8.25
N PRO A 295 -3.06 -5.82 -8.48
CA PRO A 295 -3.76 -4.76 -7.73
C PRO A 295 -5.27 -4.80 -7.97
N GLY A 296 -6.07 -4.54 -6.93
CA GLY A 296 -7.53 -4.56 -7.06
C GLY A 296 -8.07 -3.44 -7.94
N GLU A 297 -7.42 -2.28 -7.89
CA GLU A 297 -7.69 -1.07 -8.66
C GLU A 297 -7.65 -1.36 -10.17
N LEU A 298 -6.62 -2.09 -10.63
CA LEU A 298 -6.50 -2.47 -12.06
C LEU A 298 -7.69 -3.32 -12.55
N ILE A 299 -8.25 -4.17 -11.69
CA ILE A 299 -9.42 -4.98 -12.03
C ILE A 299 -10.63 -4.06 -12.20
N LEU A 300 -10.84 -3.15 -11.26
CA LEU A 300 -11.99 -2.25 -11.28
C LEU A 300 -11.88 -1.26 -12.44
N ASP A 301 -10.71 -0.72 -12.75
CA ASP A 301 -10.55 0.20 -13.88
C ASP A 301 -10.92 -0.43 -15.24
N ASN A 302 -10.78 -1.75 -15.37
CA ASN A 302 -11.01 -2.47 -16.62
C ASN A 302 -12.34 -3.23 -16.68
N ILE A 303 -13.01 -3.47 -15.53
CA ILE A 303 -14.23 -4.27 -15.45
C ILE A 303 -15.28 -3.59 -14.58
N LYS A 304 -16.51 -3.61 -15.09
CA LYS A 304 -17.71 -3.32 -14.31
C LYS A 304 -18.34 -4.63 -13.86
N PHE A 305 -18.52 -4.76 -12.56
CA PHE A 305 -19.23 -5.88 -11.93
C PHE A 305 -20.66 -5.43 -11.60
N ASP A 306 -21.59 -6.39 -11.56
CA ASP A 306 -22.95 -6.14 -11.08
C ASP A 306 -22.96 -5.78 -9.60
N LYS A 307 -22.05 -6.39 -8.83
CA LYS A 307 -21.85 -6.10 -7.42
C LYS A 307 -20.44 -6.42 -6.95
N GLU A 308 -19.95 -5.60 -6.02
CA GLU A 308 -18.65 -5.74 -5.40
C GLU A 308 -18.80 -6.03 -3.92
N TYR A 309 -18.11 -7.05 -3.44
CA TYR A 309 -18.17 -7.51 -2.06
C TYR A 309 -16.82 -7.35 -1.39
N TYR A 310 -16.83 -6.85 -0.16
CA TYR A 310 -15.63 -6.66 0.64
C TYR A 310 -15.79 -7.40 1.97
N MET A 311 -14.83 -8.25 2.32
CA MET A 311 -14.81 -8.91 3.63
C MET A 311 -14.40 -7.96 4.77
N PHE A 312 -13.76 -6.84 4.45
CA PHE A 312 -13.34 -5.82 5.42
C PHE A 312 -13.17 -4.47 4.72
N PRO A 313 -13.25 -3.32 5.43
CA PRO A 313 -13.05 -2.02 4.80
C PRO A 313 -11.67 -1.93 4.13
N SER A 314 -11.66 -1.69 2.82
CA SER A 314 -10.47 -1.57 1.99
C SER A 314 -10.30 -0.13 1.49
N THR A 315 -9.07 0.29 1.20
CA THR A 315 -8.78 1.58 0.55
C THR A 315 -9.47 1.73 -0.80
N ILE A 316 -9.73 0.60 -1.48
CA ILE A 316 -10.51 0.55 -2.72
C ILE A 316 -11.90 1.16 -2.52
N LEU A 317 -12.53 1.00 -1.35
CA LEU A 317 -13.85 1.58 -1.07
C LEU A 317 -13.82 3.12 -1.11
N MET A 318 -12.74 3.72 -0.63
CA MET A 318 -12.56 5.18 -0.68
C MET A 318 -12.41 5.66 -2.13
N MET A 319 -11.79 4.86 -2.99
CA MET A 319 -11.53 5.19 -4.40
C MET A 319 -12.74 4.96 -5.30
N TYR A 320 -13.46 3.87 -5.09
CA TYR A 320 -14.45 3.33 -6.03
C TYR A 320 -15.87 3.21 -5.45
N GLY A 321 -16.02 3.18 -4.12
CA GLY A 321 -17.28 2.81 -3.46
C GLY A 321 -18.46 3.71 -3.81
N GLN A 322 -18.26 5.02 -3.94
CA GLN A 322 -19.35 5.97 -4.28
C GLN A 322 -19.86 5.85 -5.73
N LYS A 323 -19.15 5.13 -6.60
CA LYS A 323 -19.47 5.04 -8.04
C LYS A 323 -19.94 3.64 -8.45
N ARG A 324 -19.98 2.70 -7.51
CA ARG A 324 -20.16 1.27 -7.77
C ARG A 324 -21.19 0.66 -6.83
N ASN A 325 -21.82 -0.41 -7.29
CA ASN A 325 -22.75 -1.19 -6.47
C ASN A 325 -21.94 -2.05 -5.50
N THR A 326 -21.69 -1.51 -4.31
CA THR A 326 -20.74 -2.09 -3.36
C THR A 326 -21.43 -2.52 -2.07
N ALA A 327 -21.04 -3.69 -1.56
CA ALA A 327 -21.44 -4.20 -0.27
C ALA A 327 -20.23 -4.67 0.55
N ILE A 328 -20.36 -4.56 1.87
CA ILE A 328 -19.34 -4.96 2.82
C ILE A 328 -19.92 -5.88 3.89
N PHE A 329 -19.19 -6.94 4.21
CA PHE A 329 -19.56 -7.85 5.28
C PHE A 329 -19.12 -7.30 6.64
N LYS A 330 -20.06 -7.26 7.56
CA LYS A 330 -19.86 -6.89 8.95
C LYS A 330 -20.16 -8.10 9.81
N TYR A 331 -19.10 -8.76 10.23
CA TYR A 331 -19.20 -9.99 11.00
C TYR A 331 -19.49 -9.68 12.47
N GLN A 332 -20.60 -10.20 13.02
CA GLN A 332 -20.95 -9.94 14.42
C GLN A 332 -21.25 -11.24 15.16
N GLY A 333 -20.47 -11.53 16.20
CA GLY A 333 -20.79 -12.61 17.13
C GLY A 333 -20.56 -14.03 16.60
N LEU A 334 -19.96 -14.19 15.41
CA LEU A 334 -19.64 -15.50 14.82
C LEU A 334 -18.60 -16.29 15.63
N CYS A 335 -17.63 -15.62 16.27
CA CYS A 335 -16.78 -16.24 17.28
C CYS A 335 -16.18 -15.17 18.23
N LYS A 336 -15.42 -15.60 19.25
CA LYS A 336 -14.69 -14.66 20.13
C LYS A 336 -13.65 -13.89 19.30
N GLU A 337 -13.98 -12.68 18.94
CA GLU A 337 -13.09 -11.69 18.32
C GLU A 337 -11.97 -11.33 19.31
N LYS A 338 -10.87 -12.08 19.29
CA LYS A 338 -9.63 -11.72 19.98
C LYS A 338 -8.62 -11.28 18.94
N VAL A 339 -8.27 -10.01 18.99
CA VAL A 339 -7.25 -9.42 18.13
C VAL A 339 -5.87 -9.92 18.56
N ALA A 340 -5.12 -10.45 17.61
CA ALA A 340 -3.69 -10.68 17.83
C ALA A 340 -3.01 -9.30 18.00
N GLY A 341 -2.58 -8.95 19.21
CA GLY A 341 -1.77 -7.75 19.46
C GLY A 341 -2.43 -6.54 20.14
N GLY A 342 -3.71 -6.61 20.52
CA GLY A 342 -4.26 -5.83 21.65
C GLY A 342 -4.45 -4.31 21.53
N VAL A 343 -4.72 -3.72 20.35
CA VAL A 343 -4.88 -2.25 20.23
C VAL A 343 -6.31 -1.78 19.86
N ALA A 344 -7.15 -2.60 19.22
CA ALA A 344 -8.58 -2.32 18.98
C ALA A 344 -9.34 -3.62 18.70
N SER A 345 -10.63 -3.70 19.05
CA SER A 345 -11.52 -4.82 18.68
C SER A 345 -11.86 -4.80 17.18
N TYR A 346 -12.23 -5.95 16.57
CA TYR A 346 -12.68 -5.99 15.16
C TYR A 346 -13.76 -4.93 14.90
N LYS A 347 -14.73 -4.80 15.82
CA LYS A 347 -15.80 -3.80 15.74
C LYS A 347 -15.29 -2.36 15.68
N GLU A 348 -14.31 -2.02 16.52
CA GLU A 348 -13.70 -0.68 16.55
C GLU A 348 -12.89 -0.41 15.28
N ASP A 349 -12.09 -1.39 14.82
CA ASP A 349 -11.29 -1.27 13.61
C ASP A 349 -12.18 -1.19 12.36
N PHE A 350 -13.22 -2.01 12.26
CA PHE A 350 -14.21 -1.97 11.19
C PHE A 350 -14.86 -0.60 11.14
N LYS A 351 -15.44 -0.14 12.26
CA LYS A 351 -16.11 1.17 12.32
C LYS A 351 -15.15 2.29 11.97
N ARG A 352 -13.95 2.29 12.54
CA ARG A 352 -12.93 3.31 12.25
C ARG A 352 -12.65 3.42 10.76
N TRP A 353 -12.40 2.30 10.08
CA TRP A 353 -12.06 2.32 8.66
C TRP A 353 -13.26 2.57 7.76
N PHE A 354 -14.42 2.02 8.09
CA PHE A 354 -15.65 2.25 7.34
C PHE A 354 -16.07 3.73 7.37
N ASP A 355 -16.09 4.34 8.55
CA ASP A 355 -16.39 5.77 8.72
C ASP A 355 -15.32 6.64 8.01
N TYR A 356 -14.05 6.23 8.10
CA TYR A 356 -12.93 6.96 7.50
C TYR A 356 -12.97 6.99 5.98
N TYR A 357 -13.36 5.88 5.34
CA TYR A 357 -13.44 5.82 3.88
C TYR A 357 -14.68 6.51 3.31
N GLN A 358 -15.65 6.88 4.14
CA GLN A 358 -16.89 7.55 3.73
C GLN A 358 -17.55 6.86 2.53
N ALA A 359 -17.48 5.53 2.51
CA ALA A 359 -17.95 4.72 1.40
C ALA A 359 -19.46 4.53 1.50
N GLU A 360 -20.16 4.77 0.39
CA GLU A 360 -21.56 4.37 0.24
C GLU A 360 -21.60 2.89 -0.12
N ALA A 361 -21.57 2.03 0.90
CA ALA A 361 -21.65 0.59 0.72
C ALA A 361 -22.77 0.00 1.58
N GLU A 362 -23.50 -0.96 1.01
CA GLU A 362 -24.47 -1.77 1.75
C GLU A 362 -23.73 -2.59 2.82
N VAL A 363 -24.16 -2.49 4.07
CA VAL A 363 -23.59 -3.29 5.16
C VAL A 363 -24.41 -4.56 5.31
N ILE A 364 -23.76 -5.71 5.08
CA ILE A 364 -24.35 -7.03 5.24
C ILE A 364 -23.89 -7.59 6.57
N GLU A 365 -24.82 -7.76 7.50
CA GLU A 365 -24.54 -8.37 8.80
C GLU A 365 -24.56 -9.89 8.67
N ILE A 366 -23.47 -10.53 9.10
CA ILE A 366 -23.28 -11.99 9.14
C ILE A 366 -22.89 -12.42 10.55
#